data_AF-A0A369Z2Z2-F1
#
_entry.id   AF-A0A369Z2Z2-F1
#
_cell.length_a   1.000
_cell.length_b   1.000
_cell.length_c   1.000
_cell.angle_alpha   90.00
_cell.angle_beta   90.00
_cell.angle_gamma   90.00
#
_symmetry.space_group_name_H-M   'P 1'
#
loop_
_entity.id
_entity.type
_entity.pdbx_description
1 polymer ?
#
loop_
_entity_poly.entity_id
_entity_poly.type
_entity_poly.pdbx_seq_one_letter_code
_entity_poly.pdbx_strand_id
1 'polypeptide(L)'
;MAKPTTNNPEQGFIYQLGQDVAKLGIEIEQLKNKSVKAVRIVVPAKPEKYQQYGLEAVINLPPECQNAICIKSENGNVGLIETGETMSVYADSTASEFYLAPVYRLDAETINAELNQEQMSGIDAAQEREERERKEQQEREERDKAIYKYLAKWLTDNYLDAVRAKEKIDDLETHNVRIYVNKNGLDALLDKPFERNSVFPNYNNVEESIYADVKSAMLAEKARIDRGEVDLSTASDFELVDYNYINHLS
;
A
#
# COMPACT_ATOMS: atom_id res chain seq x y z
N MET A 1 -1.54 -35.43 78.04
CA MET A 1 -0.19 -34.82 77.98
C MET A 1 -0.34 -33.31 78.06
N ALA A 2 0.45 -32.65 78.91
CA ALA A 2 0.28 -31.25 79.29
C ALA A 2 0.64 -30.28 78.15
N LYS A 3 -0.15 -29.22 77.97
CA LYS A 3 0.19 -28.07 77.11
C LYS A 3 1.44 -27.38 77.67
N PRO A 4 2.44 -27.04 76.83
CA PRO A 4 3.56 -26.24 77.30
C PRO A 4 3.06 -24.81 77.63
N THR A 5 3.31 -24.37 78.86
CA THR A 5 3.00 -23.02 79.33
C THR A 5 4.04 -22.06 78.75
N THR A 6 3.64 -21.26 77.75
CA THR A 6 4.48 -20.25 77.08
C THR A 6 4.62 -19.00 77.93
N ASN A 7 5.64 -18.95 78.80
CA ASN A 7 6.05 -17.72 79.51
C ASN A 7 7.34 -17.09 78.93
N ASN A 8 7.78 -17.54 77.75
CA ASN A 8 8.92 -16.94 77.04
C ASN A 8 8.47 -16.52 75.62
N PRO A 9 8.46 -15.20 75.29
CA PRO A 9 7.98 -14.69 74.00
C PRO A 9 8.66 -15.33 72.78
N GLU A 10 9.95 -15.63 72.89
CA GLU A 10 10.71 -16.29 71.83
C GLU A 10 10.24 -17.72 71.56
N GLN A 11 9.86 -18.47 72.61
CA GLN A 11 9.32 -19.82 72.45
C GLN A 11 7.91 -19.82 71.85
N GLY A 12 7.10 -18.80 72.16
CA GLY A 12 5.80 -18.59 71.52
C GLY A 12 5.95 -18.28 70.02
N PHE A 13 6.92 -17.43 69.66
CA PHE A 13 7.23 -17.12 68.27
C PHE A 13 7.72 -18.33 67.48
N ILE A 14 8.67 -19.10 68.05
CA ILE A 14 9.19 -20.32 67.41
C ILE A 14 8.07 -21.36 67.21
N TYR A 15 7.17 -21.49 68.18
CA TYR A 15 6.03 -22.40 68.08
C TYR A 15 5.03 -21.99 66.99
N GLN A 16 4.67 -20.70 66.91
CA GLN A 16 3.79 -20.18 65.87
C GLN A 16 4.43 -20.30 64.48
N LEU A 17 5.73 -19.97 64.36
CA LEU A 17 6.49 -20.15 63.13
C LEU A 17 6.49 -21.61 62.66
N GLY A 18 6.63 -22.56 63.60
CA GLY A 18 6.51 -23.99 63.30
C GLY A 18 5.13 -24.39 62.78
N GLN A 19 4.05 -23.82 63.32
CA GLN A 19 2.68 -24.04 62.81
C GLN A 19 2.48 -23.43 61.43
N ASP A 20 2.99 -22.23 61.18
CA ASP A 20 2.87 -21.55 59.90
C ASP A 20 3.66 -22.27 58.81
N VAL A 21 4.87 -22.74 59.11
CA VAL A 21 5.68 -23.57 58.20
C VAL A 21 5.00 -24.91 57.91
N ALA A 22 4.38 -25.55 58.90
CA ALA A 22 3.63 -26.78 58.69
C ALA A 22 2.38 -26.56 57.83
N LYS A 23 1.67 -25.45 58.04
CA LYS A 23 0.52 -25.05 57.21
C LYS A 23 0.92 -24.80 55.77
N LEU A 24 2.00 -24.05 55.55
CA LEU A 24 2.57 -23.82 54.21
C LEU A 24 3.01 -25.13 53.56
N GLY A 25 3.60 -26.05 54.32
CA GLY A 25 3.97 -27.39 53.82
C GLY A 25 2.76 -28.19 53.32
N ILE A 26 1.65 -28.16 54.06
CA ILE A 26 0.39 -28.82 53.67
C ILE A 26 -0.19 -28.15 52.42
N GLU A 27 -0.22 -26.82 52.35
CA GLU A 27 -0.71 -26.07 51.19
C GLU A 27 0.13 -26.34 49.93
N ILE A 28 1.46 -26.44 50.06
CA ILE A 28 2.37 -26.81 48.97
C ILE A 28 2.12 -28.25 48.48
N GLU A 29 1.92 -29.21 49.39
CA GLU A 29 1.61 -30.59 49.00
C GLU A 29 0.22 -30.72 48.34
N GLN A 30 -0.75 -29.90 48.78
CA GLN A 30 -2.04 -29.77 48.11
C GLN A 30 -1.90 -29.18 46.70
N LEU A 31 -0.98 -28.23 46.47
CA LEU A 31 -0.72 -27.66 45.15
C LEU A 31 -0.05 -28.69 44.20
N LYS A 32 0.86 -29.54 44.69
CA LYS A 32 1.52 -30.57 43.88
C LYS A 32 0.56 -31.68 43.43
N ASN A 33 -0.44 -32.00 44.25
CA ASN A 33 -1.43 -33.04 43.99
C ASN A 33 -2.82 -32.49 43.61
N LYS A 34 -2.90 -31.22 43.18
CA LYS A 34 -4.15 -30.63 42.70
C LYS A 34 -4.58 -31.32 41.42
N SER A 35 -5.50 -32.28 41.55
CA SER A 35 -6.30 -32.74 40.42
C SER A 35 -7.20 -31.58 40.00
N VAL A 36 -6.96 -31.02 38.83
CA VAL A 36 -7.88 -30.05 38.24
C VAL A 36 -9.08 -30.83 37.72
N LYS A 37 -10.29 -30.47 38.17
CA LYS A 37 -11.52 -31.06 37.68
C LYS A 37 -11.65 -30.74 36.18
N ALA A 38 -11.44 -31.75 35.33
CA ALA A 38 -11.62 -31.60 33.90
C ALA A 38 -13.10 -31.80 33.54
N VAL A 39 -13.62 -30.91 32.70
CA VAL A 39 -14.95 -31.01 32.10
C VAL A 39 -14.82 -31.83 30.83
N ARG A 40 -15.50 -32.98 30.76
CA ARG A 40 -15.58 -33.79 29.54
C ARG A 40 -16.70 -33.23 28.65
N ILE A 41 -16.36 -32.86 27.43
CA ILE A 41 -17.32 -32.38 26.42
C ILE A 41 -17.44 -33.47 25.35
N VAL A 42 -18.69 -33.84 25.05
CA VAL A 42 -19.04 -34.83 24.02
C VAL A 42 -19.71 -34.08 22.87
N VAL A 43 -19.10 -34.15 21.69
CA VAL A 43 -19.64 -33.58 20.46
C VAL A 43 -20.36 -34.68 19.69
N PRO A 44 -21.67 -34.52 19.40
CA PRO A 44 -22.42 -35.55 18.70
C PRO A 44 -21.95 -35.69 17.25
N ALA A 45 -22.07 -36.91 16.72
CA ALA A 45 -21.85 -37.17 15.30
C ALA A 45 -22.86 -36.38 14.45
N LYS A 46 -22.39 -35.95 13.29
CA LYS A 46 -23.19 -35.23 12.33
C LYS A 46 -24.33 -36.10 11.76
N PRO A 47 -25.58 -35.62 11.75
CA PRO A 47 -26.69 -36.36 11.13
C PRO A 47 -26.48 -36.57 9.64
N GLU A 48 -26.86 -37.75 9.13
CA GLU A 48 -26.60 -38.19 7.74
C GLU A 48 -27.06 -37.19 6.68
N LYS A 49 -28.25 -36.59 6.88
CA LYS A 49 -28.81 -35.56 6.00
C LYS A 49 -27.96 -34.29 5.83
N TYR A 50 -26.99 -34.05 6.72
CA TYR A 50 -26.18 -32.84 6.71
C TYR A 50 -24.73 -33.09 6.31
N GLN A 51 -24.32 -34.33 5.99
CA GLN A 51 -22.92 -34.72 5.78
C GLN A 51 -22.11 -33.80 4.85
N GLN A 52 -22.75 -33.12 3.89
CA GLN A 52 -22.09 -32.18 2.97
C GLN A 52 -21.83 -30.76 3.52
N TYR A 53 -22.34 -30.37 4.70
CA TYR A 53 -22.27 -28.99 5.23
C TYR A 53 -21.41 -28.88 6.50
N GLY A 54 -20.56 -27.86 6.65
CA GLY A 54 -19.92 -27.59 7.95
C GLY A 54 -20.98 -27.31 9.02
N LEU A 55 -21.07 -28.17 10.05
CA LEU A 55 -22.04 -28.03 11.14
C LEU A 55 -21.29 -27.85 12.45
N GLU A 56 -21.62 -26.81 13.19
CA GLU A 56 -21.01 -26.52 14.50
C GLU A 56 -21.93 -26.99 15.63
N ALA A 57 -21.34 -27.63 16.64
CA ALA A 57 -21.96 -27.88 17.93
C ALA A 57 -21.63 -26.72 18.86
N VAL A 58 -22.67 -26.04 19.34
CA VAL A 58 -22.55 -24.95 20.32
C VAL A 58 -22.63 -25.53 21.72
N ILE A 59 -21.62 -25.25 22.54
CA ILE A 59 -21.47 -25.76 23.90
C ILE A 59 -21.61 -24.59 24.87
N ASN A 60 -22.55 -24.71 25.81
CA ASN A 60 -22.63 -23.82 26.96
C ASN A 60 -21.58 -24.25 27.99
N LEU A 61 -20.57 -23.40 28.21
CA LEU A 61 -19.48 -23.74 29.12
C LEU A 61 -19.93 -23.59 30.57
N PRO A 62 -19.47 -24.46 31.48
CA PRO A 62 -19.74 -24.30 32.90
C PRO A 62 -19.04 -23.04 33.44
N PRO A 63 -19.55 -22.40 34.51
CA PRO A 63 -19.05 -21.12 34.98
C PRO A 63 -17.53 -21.07 35.24
N GLU A 64 -16.95 -22.18 35.69
CA GLU A 64 -15.50 -22.32 35.91
C GLU A 64 -14.65 -22.20 34.63
N CYS A 65 -15.23 -22.45 33.47
CA CYS A 65 -14.58 -22.40 32.16
C CYS A 65 -15.06 -21.24 31.29
N GLN A 66 -15.88 -20.31 31.80
CA GLN A 66 -16.29 -19.11 31.05
C GLN A 66 -15.24 -18.01 31.24
N ASN A 67 -14.89 -17.30 30.15
CA ASN A 67 -13.92 -16.18 30.16
C ASN A 67 -12.60 -16.58 30.86
N ALA A 68 -12.10 -17.77 30.52
CA ALA A 68 -10.97 -18.39 31.21
C ALA A 68 -9.94 -18.93 30.22
N ILE A 69 -8.70 -19.02 30.66
CA ILE A 69 -7.68 -19.82 29.96
C ILE A 69 -7.88 -21.27 30.39
N CYS A 70 -8.23 -22.12 29.43
CA CYS A 70 -8.44 -23.55 29.64
C CYS A 70 -7.38 -24.38 28.90
N ILE A 71 -7.00 -25.51 29.46
CA ILE A 71 -6.26 -26.56 28.75
C ILE A 71 -7.28 -27.43 28.05
N LYS A 72 -7.20 -27.50 26.71
CA LYS A 72 -7.95 -28.45 25.87
C LYS A 72 -7.09 -29.67 25.60
N SER A 73 -7.62 -30.86 25.91
CA SER A 73 -7.00 -32.15 25.56
C SER A 73 -7.93 -32.95 24.66
N GLU A 74 -7.47 -33.27 23.45
CA GLU A 74 -8.22 -33.99 22.43
C GLU A 74 -7.28 -34.91 21.63
N ASN A 75 -7.59 -36.20 21.53
CA ASN A 75 -6.82 -37.18 20.74
C ASN A 75 -5.31 -37.19 21.03
N GLY A 76 -4.90 -36.96 22.29
CA GLY A 76 -3.49 -36.90 22.70
C GLY A 76 -2.80 -35.55 22.45
N ASN A 77 -3.48 -34.60 21.81
CA ASN A 77 -3.00 -33.24 21.66
C ASN A 77 -3.51 -32.38 22.82
N VAL A 78 -2.59 -31.63 23.44
CA VAL A 78 -2.88 -30.72 24.54
C VAL A 78 -2.54 -29.30 24.12
N GLY A 79 -3.49 -28.38 24.25
CA GLY A 79 -3.33 -26.98 23.89
C GLY A 79 -3.95 -26.04 24.92
N LEU A 80 -3.43 -24.82 24.99
CA LEU A 80 -4.03 -23.72 25.75
C LEU A 80 -5.00 -22.96 24.84
N ILE A 81 -6.21 -22.72 25.35
CA ILE A 81 -7.24 -21.97 24.64
C ILE A 81 -7.85 -20.93 25.56
N GLU A 82 -8.32 -19.83 24.98
CA GLU A 82 -9.18 -18.86 25.64
C GLU A 82 -10.64 -19.19 25.35
N THR A 83 -11.49 -19.17 26.38
CA THR A 83 -12.91 -19.52 26.28
C THR A 83 -13.80 -18.32 26.57
N GLY A 84 -14.90 -18.16 25.82
CA GLY A 84 -15.96 -17.20 26.12
C GLY A 84 -17.07 -17.80 27.00
N GLU A 85 -18.29 -17.26 26.92
CA GLU A 85 -19.47 -17.87 27.57
C GLU A 85 -19.91 -19.18 26.91
N THR A 86 -19.73 -19.27 25.60
CA THR A 86 -20.01 -20.45 24.77
C THR A 86 -18.80 -20.77 23.89
N MET A 87 -18.72 -22.03 23.45
CA MET A 87 -17.70 -22.49 22.50
C MET A 87 -18.36 -23.24 21.36
N SER A 88 -17.96 -22.95 20.13
CA SER A 88 -18.35 -23.72 18.95
C SER A 88 -17.25 -24.70 18.55
N VAL A 89 -17.62 -25.95 18.29
CA VAL A 89 -16.72 -26.98 17.75
C VAL A 89 -17.40 -27.64 16.56
N TYR A 90 -16.69 -27.81 15.45
CA TYR A 90 -17.22 -28.52 14.28
C TYR A 90 -17.54 -29.97 14.62
N ALA A 91 -18.73 -30.41 14.22
CA ALA A 91 -19.17 -31.79 14.37
C ALA A 91 -18.70 -32.63 13.17
N ASP A 92 -17.98 -33.72 13.47
CA ASP A 92 -17.49 -34.68 12.47
C ASP A 92 -18.52 -35.78 12.15
N SER A 93 -18.20 -36.63 11.18
CA SER A 93 -19.01 -37.81 10.84
C SER A 93 -19.09 -38.86 11.95
N THR A 94 -18.23 -38.76 12.97
CA THR A 94 -18.21 -39.61 14.16
C THR A 94 -18.30 -38.77 15.42
N ALA A 95 -18.84 -39.35 16.50
CA ALA A 95 -18.83 -38.68 17.80
C ALA A 95 -17.39 -38.49 18.28
N SER A 96 -17.10 -37.32 18.85
CA SER A 96 -15.78 -36.98 19.37
C SER A 96 -15.89 -36.46 20.81
N GLU A 97 -14.79 -36.56 21.54
CA GLU A 97 -14.72 -36.18 22.94
C GLU A 97 -13.42 -35.44 23.23
N PHE A 98 -13.51 -34.40 24.06
CA PHE A 98 -12.35 -33.68 24.55
C PHE A 98 -12.55 -33.20 25.99
N TYR A 99 -11.45 -32.86 26.65
CA TYR A 99 -11.44 -32.38 28.02
C TYR A 99 -11.05 -30.90 28.08
N LEU A 100 -11.72 -30.14 28.94
CA LEU A 100 -11.34 -28.79 29.32
C LEU A 100 -11.01 -28.71 30.81
N ALA A 101 -9.83 -28.20 31.13
CA ALA A 101 -9.42 -27.92 32.50
C ALA A 101 -9.12 -26.41 32.65
N PRO A 102 -9.84 -25.66 33.49
CA PRO A 102 -9.58 -24.24 33.69
C PRO A 102 -8.25 -24.02 34.44
N VAL A 103 -7.46 -23.03 34.01
CA VAL A 103 -6.14 -22.73 34.59
C VAL A 103 -6.16 -21.37 35.30
N TYR A 104 -6.65 -20.32 34.65
CA TYR A 104 -6.85 -18.99 35.23
C TYR A 104 -8.14 -18.35 34.69
N ARG A 105 -8.88 -17.63 35.54
CA ARG A 105 -9.94 -16.72 35.08
C ARG A 105 -9.29 -15.40 34.64
N LEU A 106 -9.72 -14.89 33.50
CA LEU A 106 -9.24 -13.60 33.00
C LEU A 106 -10.14 -12.50 33.59
N ASP A 107 -9.64 -11.79 34.61
CA ASP A 107 -10.21 -10.50 35.00
C ASP A 107 -9.72 -9.46 33.98
N ALA A 108 -10.55 -9.19 32.98
CA ALA A 108 -10.22 -8.26 31.91
C ALA A 108 -10.49 -6.82 32.33
N GLU A 109 -9.43 -6.06 32.61
CA GLU A 109 -9.48 -4.59 32.70
C GLU A 109 -9.27 -4.01 31.31
N THR A 110 -10.20 -3.17 30.85
CA THR A 110 -10.10 -2.53 29.53
C THR A 110 -9.24 -1.28 29.62
N ILE A 111 -8.07 -1.31 29.01
CA ILE A 111 -7.22 -0.13 28.79
C ILE A 111 -7.31 0.23 27.30
N ASN A 112 -7.80 1.43 27.02
CA ASN A 112 -7.87 1.93 25.65
C ASN A 112 -6.49 2.44 25.24
N ALA A 113 -5.98 1.94 24.10
CA ALA A 113 -4.78 2.48 23.47
C ALA A 113 -5.15 3.63 22.52
N GLU A 114 -4.29 4.64 22.43
CA GLU A 114 -4.43 5.74 21.47
C GLU A 114 -3.48 5.55 20.28
N LEU A 115 -3.90 6.05 19.12
CA LEU A 115 -3.06 6.06 17.92
C LEU A 115 -1.96 7.11 18.05
N ASN A 116 -0.79 6.80 17.49
CA ASN A 116 0.38 7.69 17.53
C ASN A 116 0.16 8.92 16.64
N GLN A 117 -0.10 10.06 17.27
CA GLN A 117 -0.39 11.33 16.59
C GLN A 117 0.80 11.88 15.78
N GLU A 118 2.03 11.67 16.23
CA GLU A 118 3.23 12.12 15.51
C GLU A 118 3.42 11.34 14.20
N GLN A 119 3.18 10.03 14.24
CA GLN A 119 3.24 9.19 13.04
C GLN A 119 2.17 9.59 12.02
N MET A 120 0.93 9.82 12.46
CA MET A 120 -0.14 10.27 11.57
C MET A 120 0.19 11.64 10.95
N SER A 121 0.66 12.60 11.75
CA SER A 121 1.06 13.92 11.24
C SER A 121 2.20 13.83 10.21
N GLY A 122 3.15 12.92 10.41
CA GLY A 122 4.24 12.67 9.45
C GLY A 122 3.75 12.11 8.12
N ILE A 123 2.74 11.23 8.15
CA ILE A 123 2.10 10.68 6.95
C ILE A 123 1.35 11.78 6.19
N ASP A 124 0.54 12.58 6.87
CA ASP A 124 -0.24 13.66 6.26
C ASP A 124 0.67 14.68 5.57
N ALA A 125 1.77 15.08 6.22
CA ALA A 125 2.74 16.01 5.66
C ALA A 125 3.48 15.45 4.42
N ALA A 126 3.69 14.13 4.36
CA ALA A 126 4.29 13.49 3.20
C ALA A 126 3.30 13.46 2.01
N GLN A 127 2.05 13.12 2.27
CA GLN A 127 0.99 13.12 1.26
C GLN A 127 0.75 14.51 0.66
N GLU A 128 0.75 15.56 1.49
CA GLU A 128 0.56 16.94 1.00
C GLU A 128 1.69 17.38 0.07
N ARG A 129 2.94 16.99 0.36
CA ARG A 129 4.08 17.28 -0.52
C ARG A 129 3.97 16.55 -1.85
N GLU A 130 3.65 15.27 -1.82
CA GLU A 130 3.50 14.46 -3.03
C GLU A 130 2.36 14.99 -3.92
N GLU A 131 1.23 15.37 -3.33
CA GLU A 131 0.12 15.95 -4.08
C GLU A 131 0.51 17.30 -4.70
N ARG A 132 1.27 18.13 -3.98
CA ARG A 132 1.76 19.42 -4.47
C ARG A 132 2.75 19.25 -5.62
N GLU A 133 3.74 18.37 -5.49
CA GLU A 133 4.70 18.07 -6.55
C GLU A 133 4.00 17.54 -7.81
N ARG A 134 3.00 16.67 -7.63
CA ARG A 134 2.19 16.16 -8.75
C ARG A 134 1.40 17.27 -9.46
N LYS A 135 0.79 18.19 -8.71
CA LYS A 135 0.07 19.34 -9.29
C LYS A 135 1.01 20.28 -10.04
N GLU A 136 2.14 20.63 -9.44
CA GLU A 136 3.15 21.48 -10.08
C GLU A 136 3.71 20.86 -11.36
N GLN A 137 3.92 19.53 -11.37
CA GLN A 137 4.37 18.81 -12.55
C GLN A 137 3.30 18.82 -13.65
N GLN A 138 2.04 18.58 -13.30
CA GLN A 138 0.92 18.62 -14.25
C GLN A 138 0.76 20.02 -14.87
N GLU A 139 0.81 21.08 -14.06
CA GLU A 139 0.71 22.46 -14.54
C GLU A 139 1.87 22.82 -15.48
N ARG A 140 3.10 22.34 -15.20
CA ARG A 140 4.24 22.51 -16.11
C ARG A 140 4.05 21.77 -17.42
N GLU A 141 3.63 20.50 -17.39
CA GLU A 141 3.40 19.71 -18.60
C GLU A 141 2.30 20.30 -19.48
N GLU A 142 1.20 20.76 -18.88
CA GLU A 142 0.12 21.44 -19.61
C GLU A 142 0.59 22.76 -20.23
N ARG A 143 1.37 23.53 -19.48
CA ARG A 143 1.98 24.77 -19.98
C ARG A 143 2.92 24.49 -21.15
N ASP A 144 3.85 23.54 -21.01
CA ASP A 144 4.82 23.21 -22.05
C ASP A 144 4.13 22.69 -23.32
N LYS A 145 3.06 21.91 -23.17
CA LYS A 145 2.21 21.48 -24.29
C LYS A 145 1.53 22.66 -24.99
N ALA A 146 1.02 23.64 -24.23
CA ALA A 146 0.41 24.84 -24.80
C ALA A 146 1.44 25.71 -25.54
N ILE A 147 2.64 25.88 -24.97
CA ILE A 147 3.75 26.59 -25.61
C ILE A 147 4.15 25.89 -26.90
N TYR A 148 4.32 24.56 -26.87
CA TYR A 148 4.64 23.76 -28.03
C TYR A 148 3.61 23.96 -29.15
N LYS A 149 2.32 23.83 -28.85
CA LYS A 149 1.25 24.03 -29.84
C LYS A 149 1.31 25.43 -30.47
N TYR A 150 1.48 26.46 -29.65
CA TYR A 150 1.59 27.83 -30.13
C TYR A 150 2.80 28.02 -31.06
N LEU A 151 3.99 27.60 -30.64
CA LEU A 151 5.19 27.75 -31.46
C LEU A 151 5.12 26.93 -32.74
N ALA A 152 4.58 25.71 -32.68
CA ALA A 152 4.40 24.86 -33.86
C ALA A 152 3.44 25.50 -34.87
N LYS A 153 2.32 26.07 -34.41
CA LYS A 153 1.40 26.86 -35.25
C LYS A 153 2.10 28.07 -35.85
N TRP A 154 2.80 28.85 -35.02
CA TRP A 154 3.50 30.05 -35.44
C TRP A 154 4.56 29.77 -36.50
N LEU A 155 5.35 28.70 -36.35
CA LEU A 155 6.31 28.25 -37.37
C LEU A 155 5.63 27.79 -38.65
N THR A 156 4.52 27.06 -38.53
CA THR A 156 3.71 26.59 -39.67
C THR A 156 3.19 27.77 -40.48
N ASP A 157 2.60 28.76 -39.83
CA ASP A 157 1.94 29.89 -40.49
C ASP A 157 2.94 30.89 -41.10
N ASN A 158 4.09 31.09 -40.46
CA ASN A 158 4.99 32.19 -40.82
C ASN A 158 6.25 31.75 -41.59
N TYR A 159 6.72 30.51 -41.44
CA TYR A 159 8.07 30.12 -41.88
C TYR A 159 8.16 28.81 -42.66
N LEU A 160 7.24 27.86 -42.46
CA LEU A 160 7.34 26.53 -43.04
C LEU A 160 7.49 26.54 -44.57
N ASP A 161 6.68 27.34 -45.27
CA ASP A 161 6.74 27.43 -46.73
C ASP A 161 8.02 28.10 -47.22
N ALA A 162 8.52 29.09 -46.50
CA ALA A 162 9.79 29.74 -46.82
C ALA A 162 10.98 28.77 -46.65
N VAL A 163 10.97 27.96 -45.58
CA VAL A 163 11.99 26.93 -45.35
C VAL A 163 11.93 25.86 -46.44
N ARG A 164 10.73 25.40 -46.81
CA ARG A 164 10.54 24.47 -47.94
C ARG A 164 11.08 25.01 -49.26
N ALA A 165 10.85 26.29 -49.54
CA ALA A 165 11.34 26.92 -50.76
C ALA A 165 12.88 27.04 -50.80
N LYS A 166 13.53 27.31 -49.65
CA LYS A 166 15.00 27.44 -49.56
C LYS A 166 15.73 26.13 -49.81
N GLU A 167 15.13 25.00 -49.47
CA GLU A 167 15.79 23.69 -49.48
C GLU A 167 15.03 22.67 -50.35
N LYS A 168 14.41 23.17 -51.42
CA LYS A 168 13.67 22.34 -52.36
C LYS A 168 14.62 21.37 -53.07
N ILE A 169 14.41 20.08 -52.84
CA ILE A 169 15.13 19.00 -53.51
C ILE A 169 14.12 18.20 -54.31
N ASP A 170 14.07 18.41 -55.63
CA ASP A 170 13.05 17.82 -56.51
C ASP A 170 13.02 16.27 -56.40
N ASP A 171 14.19 15.63 -56.23
CA ASP A 171 14.29 14.18 -56.05
C ASP A 171 13.69 13.67 -54.73
N LEU A 172 13.72 14.45 -53.66
CA LEU A 172 13.09 14.05 -52.39
C LEU A 172 11.57 14.25 -52.46
N GLU A 173 11.11 15.29 -53.15
CA GLU A 173 9.68 15.57 -53.31
C GLU A 173 8.97 14.49 -54.13
N THR A 174 9.62 13.92 -55.16
CA THR A 174 9.07 12.80 -55.95
C THR A 174 8.86 11.54 -55.10
N HIS A 175 9.63 11.38 -54.02
CA HIS A 175 9.48 10.28 -53.07
C HIS A 175 8.62 10.66 -51.84
N ASN A 176 7.87 11.77 -51.89
CA ASN A 176 7.06 12.28 -50.77
C ASN A 176 7.86 12.62 -49.50
N VAL A 177 9.18 12.83 -49.61
CA VAL A 177 10.00 13.37 -48.52
C VAL A 177 9.87 14.89 -48.53
N ARG A 178 9.33 15.46 -47.46
CA ARG A 178 9.07 16.88 -47.30
C ARG A 178 9.54 17.37 -45.93
N ILE A 179 9.75 18.68 -45.84
CA ILE A 179 10.07 19.36 -44.58
C ILE A 179 8.77 19.64 -43.82
N TYR A 180 8.80 19.38 -42.52
CA TYR A 180 7.72 19.63 -41.57
C TYR A 180 8.27 20.35 -40.34
N VAL A 181 7.37 20.96 -39.57
CA VAL A 181 7.69 21.40 -38.21
C VAL A 181 7.89 20.17 -37.32
N ASN A 182 8.85 20.23 -36.41
CA ASN A 182 9.18 19.10 -35.55
C ASN A 182 8.01 18.71 -34.65
N LYS A 183 7.63 17.43 -34.66
CA LYS A 183 6.49 16.92 -33.91
C LYS A 183 6.84 16.35 -32.53
N ASN A 184 8.13 16.32 -32.17
CA ASN A 184 8.65 15.57 -31.04
C ASN A 184 8.64 16.36 -29.70
N GLY A 185 7.70 17.30 -29.54
CA GLY A 185 7.52 18.07 -28.32
C GLY A 185 8.35 19.36 -28.25
N LEU A 186 8.21 20.10 -27.14
CA LEU A 186 8.77 21.45 -26.98
C LEU A 186 10.30 21.47 -27.09
N ASP A 187 11.00 20.62 -26.35
CA ASP A 187 12.47 20.62 -26.33
C ASP A 187 13.06 20.30 -27.70
N ALA A 188 12.50 19.31 -28.39
CA ALA A 188 12.92 18.95 -29.75
C ALA A 188 12.62 20.07 -30.74
N LEU A 189 11.48 20.76 -30.62
CA LEU A 189 11.14 21.90 -31.45
C LEU A 189 12.10 23.08 -31.22
N LEU A 190 12.48 23.33 -29.96
CA LEU A 190 13.42 24.41 -29.61
C LEU A 190 14.84 24.14 -30.13
N ASP A 191 15.26 22.88 -30.16
CA ASP A 191 16.56 22.47 -30.72
C ASP A 191 16.56 22.42 -32.25
N LYS A 192 15.58 21.72 -32.83
CA LYS A 192 15.44 21.45 -34.27
C LYS A 192 14.01 21.76 -34.72
N PRO A 193 13.72 23.02 -35.11
CA PRO A 193 12.36 23.44 -35.43
C PRO A 193 11.75 22.75 -36.65
N PHE A 194 12.60 22.31 -37.58
CA PHE A 194 12.20 21.67 -38.83
C PHE A 194 12.97 20.37 -39.04
N GLU A 195 12.27 19.38 -39.58
CA GLU A 195 12.84 18.09 -39.98
C GLU A 195 12.15 17.55 -41.22
N ARG A 196 12.78 16.58 -41.89
CA ARG A 196 12.18 15.84 -42.99
C ARG A 196 11.59 14.54 -42.49
N ASN A 197 10.48 14.12 -43.09
CA ASN A 197 9.85 12.84 -42.77
C ASN A 197 10.63 11.63 -43.35
N SER A 198 11.94 11.54 -43.17
CA SER A 198 12.78 10.44 -43.64
C SER A 198 13.28 9.58 -42.48
N VAL A 199 13.29 8.25 -42.65
CA VAL A 199 13.90 7.31 -41.68
C VAL A 199 15.43 7.37 -41.66
N PHE A 200 16.05 7.97 -42.70
CA PHE A 200 17.50 8.02 -42.84
C PHE A 200 18.07 9.28 -42.17
N PRO A 201 18.98 9.15 -41.18
CA PRO A 201 19.53 10.31 -40.45
C PRO A 201 20.16 11.39 -41.33
N ASN A 202 20.77 11.00 -42.44
CA ASN A 202 21.41 11.91 -43.40
C ASN A 202 20.39 12.76 -44.19
N TYR A 203 19.13 12.32 -44.26
CA TYR A 203 18.06 12.97 -45.00
C TYR A 203 16.92 13.44 -44.10
N ASN A 204 16.96 13.16 -42.80
CA ASN A 204 15.97 13.61 -41.82
C ASN A 204 16.29 15.04 -41.34
N ASN A 205 17.58 15.36 -41.19
CA ASN A 205 17.98 16.70 -40.75
C ASN A 205 17.84 17.72 -41.89
N VAL A 206 17.29 18.89 -41.56
CA VAL A 206 17.43 20.11 -42.35
C VAL A 206 18.70 20.82 -41.84
N GLU A 207 19.53 21.34 -42.73
CA GLU A 207 20.72 22.08 -42.30
C GLU A 207 20.34 23.34 -41.52
N GLU A 208 20.91 23.53 -40.32
CA GLU A 208 20.55 24.66 -39.45
C GLU A 208 20.78 26.03 -40.11
N SER A 209 21.74 26.14 -41.03
CA SER A 209 22.00 27.34 -41.83
C SER A 209 20.78 27.84 -42.60
N ILE A 210 19.85 26.95 -42.96
CA ILE A 210 18.63 27.25 -43.72
C ILE A 210 17.59 27.99 -42.88
N TYR A 211 17.51 27.65 -41.59
CA TYR A 211 16.50 28.15 -40.65
C TYR A 211 17.09 28.88 -39.44
N ALA A 212 18.38 29.20 -39.42
CA ALA A 212 19.04 29.84 -38.26
C ALA A 212 18.37 31.17 -37.85
N ASP A 213 17.93 31.95 -38.84
CA ASP A 213 17.13 33.17 -38.65
C ASP A 213 15.77 32.85 -37.99
N VAL A 214 15.09 31.81 -38.49
CA VAL A 214 13.81 31.34 -37.95
C VAL A 214 13.96 30.80 -36.52
N LYS A 215 14.99 30.00 -36.23
CA LYS A 215 15.28 29.49 -34.88
C LYS A 215 15.52 30.63 -33.90
N SER A 216 16.27 31.65 -34.31
CA SER A 216 16.48 32.86 -33.50
C SER A 216 15.16 33.61 -33.23
N ALA A 217 14.30 33.75 -34.25
CA ALA A 217 12.99 34.39 -34.11
C ALA A 217 12.05 33.58 -33.20
N MET A 218 12.05 32.25 -33.31
CA MET A 218 11.28 31.35 -32.44
C MET A 218 11.72 31.47 -30.98
N LEU A 219 13.03 31.53 -30.69
CA LEU A 219 13.53 31.71 -29.33
C LEU A 219 13.15 33.09 -28.76
N ALA A 220 13.14 34.13 -29.60
CA ALA A 220 12.64 35.44 -29.20
C ALA A 220 11.14 35.42 -28.90
N GLU A 221 10.34 34.71 -29.71
CA GLU A 221 8.91 34.51 -29.47
C GLU A 221 8.66 33.69 -28.19
N LYS A 222 9.44 32.64 -27.94
CA LYS A 222 9.44 31.89 -26.67
C LYS A 222 9.73 32.80 -25.47
N ALA A 223 10.68 33.73 -25.60
CA ALA A 223 10.95 34.70 -24.54
C ALA A 223 9.77 35.66 -24.30
N ARG A 224 8.98 36.01 -25.33
CA ARG A 224 7.74 36.79 -25.17
C ARG A 224 6.66 35.98 -24.45
N ILE A 225 6.51 34.70 -24.78
CA ILE A 225 5.63 33.76 -24.07
C ILE A 225 6.02 33.67 -22.59
N ASP A 226 7.31 33.55 -22.29
CA ASP A 226 7.80 33.45 -20.91
C ASP A 226 7.55 34.71 -20.10
N ARG A 227 7.48 35.88 -20.75
CA ARG A 227 7.06 37.16 -20.15
C ARG A 227 5.54 37.34 -20.06
N GLY A 228 4.75 36.40 -20.58
CA GLY A 228 3.28 36.48 -20.60
C GLY A 228 2.72 37.47 -21.63
N GLU A 229 3.52 37.84 -22.64
CA GLU A 229 3.13 38.81 -23.68
C GLU A 229 2.33 38.17 -24.84
N VAL A 230 2.10 36.86 -24.77
CA VAL A 230 1.53 36.04 -25.84
C VAL A 230 0.37 35.22 -25.30
N ASP A 231 -0.76 35.26 -26.00
CA ASP A 231 -1.93 34.45 -25.68
C ASP A 231 -1.83 33.07 -26.36
N LEU A 232 -1.52 32.05 -25.56
CA LEU A 232 -1.40 30.66 -26.02
C LEU A 232 -2.74 30.04 -26.45
N SER A 233 -3.88 30.62 -26.05
CA SER A 233 -5.20 30.09 -26.40
C SER A 233 -5.50 30.17 -27.91
N THR A 234 -4.80 31.07 -28.61
CA THR A 234 -4.86 31.25 -30.07
C THR A 234 -4.42 30.03 -30.87
N ALA A 235 -3.77 29.05 -30.25
CA ALA A 235 -3.35 27.78 -30.84
C ALA A 235 -3.94 26.56 -30.13
N SER A 236 -4.98 26.74 -29.30
CA SER A 236 -5.57 25.65 -28.51
C SER A 236 -6.15 24.53 -29.37
N ASP A 237 -6.80 24.91 -30.48
CA ASP A 237 -7.40 24.04 -31.51
C ASP A 237 -6.41 23.59 -32.58
N PHE A 238 -5.16 24.10 -32.56
CA PHE A 238 -4.16 23.71 -33.52
C PHE A 238 -3.73 22.26 -33.32
N GLU A 239 -3.78 21.51 -34.42
CA GLU A 239 -3.22 20.18 -34.55
C GLU A 239 -2.09 20.23 -35.57
N LEU A 240 -0.88 19.92 -35.12
CA LEU A 240 0.26 19.84 -36.02
C LEU A 240 0.06 18.65 -36.98
N VAL A 241 0.49 18.81 -38.23
CA VAL A 241 0.52 17.71 -39.21
C VAL A 241 1.31 16.53 -38.64
N ASP A 242 0.62 15.42 -38.40
CA ASP A 242 1.26 14.18 -37.98
C ASP A 242 1.80 13.42 -39.20
N TYR A 243 3.10 13.59 -39.49
CA TYR A 243 3.77 12.92 -40.59
C TYR A 243 4.45 11.62 -40.14
N ASN A 244 4.41 10.61 -41.00
CA ASN A 244 5.16 9.38 -40.79
C ASN A 244 6.54 9.47 -41.42
N TYR A 245 7.57 8.96 -40.73
CA TYR A 245 8.87 8.76 -41.34
C TYR A 245 8.77 7.70 -42.44
N ILE A 246 9.25 8.03 -43.64
CA ILE A 246 9.19 7.15 -44.81
C ILE A 246 10.57 6.65 -45.23
N ASN A 247 10.60 5.41 -45.71
CA ASN A 247 11.74 4.83 -46.40
C ASN A 247 11.61 5.12 -47.90
N HIS A 248 12.42 6.06 -48.40
CA HIS A 248 12.38 6.51 -49.78
C HIS A 248 13.49 5.88 -50.65
N LEU A 249 14.32 5.00 -50.08
CA LEU A 249 15.42 4.33 -50.80
C LEU A 249 15.08 2.86 -51.14
N SER A 250 13.81 2.47 -51.02
CA SER A 250 13.32 1.10 -51.25
C SER A 250 12.23 1.06 -52.32
#